data_AF-A0AAJ6BNT8-F1
#
_entry.id   AF-A0AAJ6BNT8-F1
#
_cell.length_a   1.000
_cell.length_b   1.000
_cell.length_c   1.000
_cell.angle_alpha   90.00
_cell.angle_beta   90.00
_cell.angle_gamma   90.00
#
_symmetry.space_group_name_H-M   'P 1'
#
loop_
_entity.id
_entity.type
_entity.pdbx_description
1 polymer ?
#
loop_
_entity_poly.entity_id
_entity_poly.type
_entity_poly.pdbx_seq_one_letter_code
_entity_poly.pdbx_strand_id
1 'polypeptide(L)'
;MRILLGGMLAAFLVGVAVTAVAVSTGVADGLRTNAEKLVEQQTGQKLSLSASPPPPSASYGAVAREQSELEGRVAGLEQRISRLDLQSQASAGNAARAEGLLVAYAARRAVERGQPLAYLESQLELRFGGAEEPAVKAVVAASRKPVTVEQLLGRLDGLSPALAGADGMSWARFERELSELFIVRKQSSPSPLPADRLMRARLRLQSGMYDEAIGEVENLPGGDSAAAARWIADARRYSDAIKGLDRIEQAALLDPHNLRDSIGKKVEQPGLANGIAP
;
A
#
# COMPACT_ATOMS: atom_id res chain seq x y z
N MET A 1 -3.82 -9.44 -21.11
CA MET A 1 -4.36 -8.09 -21.45
C MET A 1 -5.60 -8.10 -22.37
N ARG A 2 -5.92 -9.18 -23.10
CA ARG A 2 -7.11 -9.23 -23.99
C ARG A 2 -8.43 -9.55 -23.27
N ILE A 3 -8.35 -10.21 -22.11
CA ILE A 3 -9.53 -10.62 -21.32
C ILE A 3 -10.11 -9.44 -20.49
N LEU A 4 -9.25 -8.54 -20.01
CA LEU A 4 -9.68 -7.33 -19.29
C LEU A 4 -10.33 -6.29 -20.21
N LEU A 5 -9.87 -6.19 -21.47
CA LEU A 5 -10.47 -5.28 -22.45
C LEU A 5 -11.85 -5.77 -22.91
N GLY A 6 -12.07 -7.09 -22.97
CA GLY A 6 -13.38 -7.68 -23.29
C GLY A 6 -14.43 -7.45 -22.19
N GLY A 7 -14.03 -7.50 -20.92
CA GLY A 7 -14.93 -7.25 -19.79
C GLY A 7 -15.43 -5.80 -19.72
N MET A 8 -14.55 -4.83 -20.02
CA MET A 8 -14.91 -3.41 -20.01
C MET A 8 -15.85 -3.05 -21.18
N LEU A 9 -15.67 -3.67 -22.35
CA LEU A 9 -16.54 -3.47 -23.51
C LEU A 9 -17.91 -4.14 -23.31
N ALA A 10 -17.97 -5.28 -22.64
CA ALA A 10 -19.23 -5.93 -22.27
C ALA A 10 -20.04 -5.09 -21.26
N ALA A 11 -19.39 -4.52 -20.24
CA ALA A 11 -20.05 -3.64 -19.28
C ALA A 11 -20.61 -2.36 -19.94
N PHE A 12 -19.87 -1.80 -20.90
CA PHE A 12 -20.33 -0.64 -21.66
C PHE A 12 -21.57 -0.95 -22.52
N LEU A 13 -21.59 -2.09 -23.21
CA LEU A 13 -22.73 -2.49 -24.04
C LEU A 13 -23.98 -2.82 -23.21
N VAL A 14 -23.82 -3.40 -22.02
CA VAL A 14 -24.93 -3.62 -21.08
C VAL A 14 -25.50 -2.29 -20.60
N GLY A 15 -24.65 -1.31 -20.26
CA GLY A 15 -25.11 0.03 -19.90
C GLY A 15 -25.93 0.70 -21.00
N VAL A 16 -25.42 0.66 -22.25
CA VAL A 16 -26.12 1.22 -23.42
C VAL A 16 -27.46 0.53 -23.66
N ALA A 17 -27.53 -0.79 -23.54
CA ALA A 17 -28.77 -1.56 -23.71
C ALA A 17 -29.83 -1.22 -22.65
N VAL A 18 -29.43 -1.06 -21.38
CA VAL A 18 -30.33 -0.66 -20.29
C VAL A 18 -30.88 0.75 -20.52
N THR A 19 -30.03 1.70 -20.94
CA THR A 19 -30.50 3.05 -21.29
C THR A 19 -31.43 3.06 -22.50
N ALA A 20 -31.18 2.24 -23.52
CA ALA A 20 -32.05 2.16 -24.70
C ALA A 20 -33.43 1.58 -24.35
N VAL A 21 -33.50 0.57 -23.48
CA VAL A 21 -34.76 -0.01 -22.98
C VAL A 21 -35.51 0.98 -22.08
N ALA A 22 -34.81 1.73 -21.22
CA ALA A 22 -35.44 2.73 -20.34
C ALA A 22 -36.07 3.90 -21.12
N VAL A 23 -35.48 4.28 -22.25
CA VAL A 23 -36.03 5.31 -23.16
C VAL A 23 -37.18 4.75 -24.00
N SER A 24 -37.07 3.52 -24.53
CA SER A 24 -38.12 2.94 -25.38
C SER A 24 -39.38 2.52 -24.62
N THR A 25 -39.27 2.27 -23.31
CA THR A 25 -40.40 1.89 -22.44
C THR A 25 -41.07 3.08 -21.74
N GLY A 26 -40.63 4.32 -22.00
CA GLY A 26 -41.22 5.54 -21.43
C GLY A 26 -40.94 5.79 -19.94
N VAL A 27 -40.12 4.95 -19.30
CA VAL A 27 -39.74 5.09 -17.88
C VAL A 27 -38.96 6.39 -17.62
N ALA A 28 -38.12 6.80 -18.57
CA ALA A 28 -37.38 8.07 -18.49
C ALA A 28 -38.29 9.31 -18.54
N ASP A 29 -39.40 9.25 -19.30
CA ASP A 29 -40.40 10.33 -19.33
C ASP A 29 -41.24 10.38 -18.06
N GLY A 30 -41.50 9.23 -17.44
CA GLY A 30 -42.13 9.14 -16.11
C GLY A 30 -41.27 9.79 -15.00
N LEU A 31 -39.95 9.61 -15.04
CA LEU A 31 -39.04 10.25 -14.07
C LEU A 31 -38.93 11.77 -14.28
N ARG A 32 -38.93 12.23 -15.54
CA ARG A 32 -38.92 13.67 -15.87
C ARG A 32 -40.21 14.38 -15.46
N THR A 33 -41.36 13.79 -15.77
CA THR A 33 -42.67 14.35 -15.40
C THR A 33 -42.89 14.37 -13.89
N ASN A 34 -42.38 13.39 -13.15
CA ASN A 34 -42.40 13.41 -11.68
C ASN A 34 -41.45 14.48 -11.11
N ALA A 35 -40.29 14.72 -11.74
CA ALA A 35 -39.39 15.80 -11.35
C ALA A 35 -40.01 17.20 -11.61
N GLU A 36 -40.69 17.39 -12.74
CA GLU A 36 -41.41 18.64 -13.04
C GLU A 36 -42.59 18.87 -12.08
N LYS A 37 -43.37 17.83 -11.74
CA LYS A 37 -44.46 17.93 -10.76
C LYS A 37 -43.96 18.30 -9.35
N LEU A 38 -42.78 17.83 -8.96
CA LEU A 38 -42.14 18.18 -7.69
C LEU A 38 -41.66 19.63 -7.67
N VAL A 39 -41.18 20.15 -8.81
CA VAL A 39 -40.80 21.57 -8.96
C VAL A 39 -42.02 22.49 -8.98
N GLU A 40 -43.12 22.07 -9.61
CA GLU A 40 -44.35 22.87 -9.70
C GLU A 40 -45.09 22.95 -8.36
N GLN A 41 -45.09 21.87 -7.55
CA GLN A 41 -45.60 21.91 -6.17
C GLN A 41 -44.77 22.80 -5.23
N GLN A 42 -43.48 23.02 -5.49
CA GLN A 42 -42.66 23.95 -4.71
C GLN A 42 -42.74 25.41 -5.19
N THR A 43 -43.28 25.67 -6.39
CA THR A 43 -43.35 27.02 -6.97
C THR A 43 -44.73 27.68 -6.81
N GLY A 44 -45.76 26.90 -6.46
CA GLY A 44 -47.15 27.37 -6.30
C GLY A 44 -47.46 28.12 -5.00
N GLN A 45 -46.58 28.12 -3.99
CA GLN A 45 -46.80 28.89 -2.77
C GLN A 45 -46.17 30.29 -2.86
N LYS A 46 -46.55 31.05 -3.90
CA LYS A 46 -46.37 32.51 -3.88
C LYS A 46 -47.53 33.12 -3.11
N LEU A 47 -47.16 33.68 -1.96
CA LEU A 47 -47.99 34.41 -1.02
C LEU A 47 -48.96 35.38 -1.71
N SER A 48 -50.25 35.22 -1.44
CA SER A 48 -51.23 36.29 -1.54
C SER A 48 -50.98 37.30 -0.42
N LEU A 49 -50.14 38.31 -0.69
CA LEU A 49 -50.06 39.51 0.16
C LEU A 49 -51.14 40.49 -0.29
N SER A 50 -52.13 40.68 0.58
CA SER A 50 -53.03 41.83 0.55
C SER A 50 -52.19 43.09 0.83
N ALA A 51 -52.11 44.01 -0.13
CA ALA A 51 -51.32 45.24 -0.01
C ALA A 51 -52.11 46.32 0.75
N SER A 52 -51.58 46.74 1.90
CA SER A 52 -51.95 48.00 2.59
C SER A 52 -50.70 48.89 2.65
N PRO A 53 -50.78 50.21 2.38
CA PRO A 53 -49.60 51.06 2.25
C PRO A 53 -48.95 51.36 3.63
N PRO A 54 -47.60 51.43 3.73
CA PRO A 54 -46.93 51.66 5.01
C PRO A 54 -46.76 53.16 5.35
N PRO A 55 -46.77 53.53 6.64
CA PRO A 55 -46.38 54.87 7.10
C PRO A 55 -44.83 55.05 7.16
N PRO A 56 -44.34 56.31 7.11
CA PRO A 56 -42.93 56.66 6.81
C PRO A 56 -41.87 56.41 7.90
N SER A 57 -42.14 55.58 8.91
CA SER A 57 -41.18 55.24 9.98
C SER A 57 -40.56 53.83 9.85
N ALA A 58 -40.83 53.12 8.75
CA ALA A 58 -40.38 51.75 8.49
C ALA A 58 -38.88 51.59 8.09
N SER A 59 -38.14 52.68 7.91
CA SER A 59 -36.76 52.64 7.40
C SER A 59 -35.80 51.94 8.36
N TYR A 60 -35.80 52.28 9.66
CA TYR A 60 -34.86 51.68 10.62
C TYR A 60 -35.07 50.18 10.87
N GLY A 61 -36.33 49.73 10.91
CA GLY A 61 -36.66 48.31 11.10
C GLY A 61 -36.45 47.45 9.85
N ALA A 62 -36.42 48.06 8.66
CA ALA A 62 -36.07 47.36 7.43
C ALA A 62 -34.54 47.14 7.35
N VAL A 63 -33.75 48.17 7.66
CA VAL A 63 -32.28 48.07 7.67
C VAL A 63 -31.80 47.05 8.71
N ALA A 64 -32.41 47.03 9.90
CA ALA A 64 -32.07 46.06 10.95
C ALA A 64 -32.34 44.60 10.55
N ARG A 65 -33.45 44.33 9.81
CA ARG A 65 -33.76 42.99 9.31
C ARG A 65 -32.79 42.55 8.22
N GLU A 66 -32.42 43.46 7.32
CA GLU A 66 -31.47 43.20 6.25
C GLU A 66 -30.07 42.92 6.82
N GLN A 67 -29.66 43.63 7.88
CA GLN A 67 -28.43 43.36 8.62
C GLN A 67 -28.43 41.98 9.28
N SER A 68 -29.50 41.59 9.98
CA SER A 68 -29.58 40.25 10.58
C SER A 68 -29.60 39.12 9.54
N GLU A 69 -30.18 39.36 8.35
CA GLU A 69 -30.14 38.38 7.25
C GLU A 69 -28.73 38.26 6.66
N LEU A 70 -28.01 39.37 6.50
CA LEU A 70 -26.62 39.39 6.07
C LEU A 70 -25.72 38.67 7.08
N GLU A 71 -25.89 38.92 8.38
CA GLU A 71 -25.17 38.21 9.45
C GLU A 71 -25.43 36.69 9.40
N GLY A 72 -26.69 36.27 9.19
CA GLY A 72 -27.04 34.85 9.03
C GLY A 72 -26.38 34.21 7.80
N ARG A 73 -26.29 34.94 6.69
CA ARG A 73 -25.59 34.50 5.47
C ARG A 73 -24.08 34.39 5.70
N VAL A 74 -23.48 35.35 6.41
CA VAL A 74 -22.05 35.33 6.75
C VAL A 74 -21.74 34.13 7.65
N ALA A 75 -22.50 33.92 8.72
CA ALA A 75 -22.33 32.75 9.59
C ALA A 75 -22.50 31.42 8.82
N GLY A 76 -23.44 31.36 7.88
CA GLY A 76 -23.62 30.19 7.00
C GLY A 76 -22.44 29.95 6.05
N LEU A 77 -21.84 31.01 5.51
CA LEU A 77 -20.65 30.92 4.66
C LEU A 77 -19.42 30.49 5.46
N GLU A 78 -19.22 31.03 6.65
CA GLU A 78 -18.13 30.64 7.55
C GLU A 78 -18.21 29.14 7.90
N GLN A 79 -19.40 28.65 8.27
CA GLN A 79 -19.59 27.23 8.54
C GLN A 79 -19.31 26.35 7.31
N ARG A 80 -19.69 26.81 6.11
CA ARG A 80 -19.43 26.09 4.86
C ARG A 80 -17.94 26.07 4.52
N ILE A 81 -17.21 27.16 4.75
CA ILE A 81 -15.76 27.23 4.56
C ILE A 81 -15.06 26.27 5.51
N SER A 82 -15.42 26.25 6.80
CA SER A 82 -14.86 25.30 7.77
C SER A 82 -15.08 23.84 7.36
N ARG A 83 -16.26 23.51 6.84
CA ARG A 83 -16.53 22.16 6.31
C ARG A 83 -15.71 21.85 5.06
N LEU A 84 -15.56 22.81 4.16
CA LEU A 84 -14.75 22.65 2.95
C LEU A 84 -13.27 22.45 3.28
N ASP A 85 -12.75 23.18 4.26
CA ASP A 85 -11.37 23.04 4.72
C ASP A 85 -11.11 21.64 5.29
N LEU A 86 -11.98 21.16 6.19
CA LEU A 86 -11.91 19.79 6.71
C LEU A 86 -12.01 18.73 5.61
N GLN A 87 -12.90 18.92 4.63
CA GLN A 87 -13.03 18.02 3.49
C GLN A 87 -11.77 18.03 2.60
N SER A 88 -11.17 19.20 2.40
CA SER A 88 -9.93 19.38 1.63
C SER A 88 -8.76 18.66 2.29
N GLN A 89 -8.59 18.83 3.61
CA GLN A 89 -7.58 18.13 4.41
C GLN A 89 -7.76 16.61 4.35
N ALA A 90 -8.99 16.13 4.50
CA ALA A 90 -9.30 14.70 4.39
C ALA A 90 -8.98 14.15 2.99
N SER A 91 -9.32 14.89 1.94
CA SER A 91 -9.00 14.54 0.55
C SER A 91 -7.49 14.47 0.30
N ALA A 92 -6.75 15.50 0.75
CA ALA A 92 -5.30 15.55 0.65
C ALA A 92 -4.64 14.37 1.40
N GLY A 93 -5.14 14.03 2.59
CA GLY A 93 -4.66 12.87 3.34
C GLY A 93 -4.92 11.54 2.66
N ASN A 94 -6.08 11.37 2.02
CA ASN A 94 -6.38 10.17 1.24
C ASN A 94 -5.50 10.06 -0.01
N ALA A 95 -5.24 11.17 -0.70
CA ALA A 95 -4.33 11.21 -1.85
C ALA A 95 -2.90 10.86 -1.43
N ALA A 96 -2.39 11.45 -0.36
CA ALA A 96 -1.06 11.13 0.17
C ALA A 96 -0.92 9.65 0.55
N ARG A 97 -1.97 9.04 1.13
CA ARG A 97 -2.01 7.60 1.42
C ARG A 97 -1.89 6.76 0.15
N ALA A 98 -2.71 7.07 -0.86
CA ALA A 98 -2.71 6.35 -2.13
C ALA A 98 -1.36 6.47 -2.84
N GLU A 99 -0.77 7.67 -2.88
CA GLU A 99 0.56 7.89 -3.44
C GLU A 99 1.64 7.13 -2.67
N GLY A 100 1.57 7.12 -1.33
CA GLY A 100 2.49 6.36 -0.48
C GLY A 100 2.47 4.87 -0.80
N LEU A 101 1.27 4.29 -0.95
CA LEU A 101 1.11 2.88 -1.36
C LEU A 101 1.66 2.62 -2.76
N LEU A 102 1.45 3.53 -3.72
CA LEU A 102 2.00 3.39 -5.07
C LEU A 102 3.53 3.41 -5.08
N VAL A 103 4.14 4.30 -4.30
CA VAL A 103 5.60 4.37 -4.15
C VAL A 103 6.13 3.10 -3.48
N ALA A 104 5.51 2.66 -2.39
CA ALA A 104 5.89 1.43 -1.69
C ALA A 104 5.79 0.20 -2.60
N TYR A 105 4.69 0.06 -3.35
CA TYR A 105 4.49 -1.01 -4.31
C TYR A 105 5.52 -0.99 -5.45
N ALA A 106 5.79 0.20 -6.01
CA ALA A 106 6.81 0.37 -7.04
C ALA A 106 8.22 0.00 -6.54
N ALA A 107 8.55 0.39 -5.30
CA ALA A 107 9.80 0.04 -4.65
C ALA A 107 9.92 -1.48 -4.42
N ARG A 108 8.87 -2.13 -3.90
CA ARG A 108 8.83 -3.59 -3.73
C ARG A 108 9.09 -4.31 -5.05
N ARG A 109 8.37 -3.93 -6.10
CA ARG A 109 8.54 -4.51 -7.43
C ARG A 109 9.92 -4.22 -8.05
N ALA A 110 10.58 -3.12 -7.70
CA ALA A 110 11.94 -2.84 -8.14
C ALA A 110 12.94 -3.78 -7.43
N VAL A 111 12.84 -3.90 -6.11
CA VAL A 111 13.70 -4.78 -5.29
C VAL A 111 13.57 -6.24 -5.72
N GLU A 112 12.34 -6.76 -5.84
CA GLU A 112 12.09 -8.16 -6.23
C GLU A 112 12.66 -8.48 -7.63
N ARG A 113 12.66 -7.50 -8.55
CA ARG A 113 13.24 -7.65 -9.89
C ARG A 113 14.74 -7.34 -9.96
N GLY A 114 15.37 -7.03 -8.82
CA GLY A 114 16.79 -6.65 -8.78
C GLY A 114 17.08 -5.38 -9.58
N GLN A 115 16.16 -4.42 -9.60
CA GLN A 115 16.33 -3.13 -10.26
C GLN A 115 16.77 -2.06 -9.25
N PRO A 116 17.60 -1.08 -9.66
CA PRO A 116 17.84 0.10 -8.85
C PRO A 116 16.54 0.90 -8.68
N LEU A 117 16.40 1.60 -7.54
CA LEU A 117 15.21 2.41 -7.25
C LEU A 117 15.10 3.67 -8.11
N ALA A 118 16.22 4.19 -8.60
CA ALA A 118 16.29 5.46 -9.33
C ALA A 118 15.53 6.57 -8.57
N TYR A 119 14.54 7.21 -9.19
CA TYR A 119 13.77 8.29 -8.56
C TYR A 119 13.00 7.84 -7.29
N LEU A 120 12.69 6.54 -7.15
CA LEU A 120 11.97 6.03 -5.98
C LEU A 120 12.76 6.19 -4.68
N GLU A 121 14.09 6.22 -4.72
CA GLU A 121 14.94 6.49 -3.54
C GLU A 121 14.58 7.85 -2.94
N SER A 122 14.57 8.91 -3.76
CA SER A 122 14.17 10.25 -3.32
C SER A 122 12.73 10.33 -2.84
N GLN A 123 11.80 9.56 -3.44
CA GLN A 123 10.41 9.54 -3.00
C GLN A 123 10.23 8.84 -1.66
N LEU A 124 10.95 7.75 -1.43
CA LEU A 124 10.93 7.04 -0.16
C LEU A 124 11.48 7.92 0.97
N GLU A 125 12.62 8.59 0.72
CA GLU A 125 13.20 9.53 1.69
C GLU A 125 12.26 10.70 1.98
N LEU A 126 11.70 11.32 0.94
CA LEU A 126 10.81 12.47 1.09
C LEU A 126 9.56 12.12 1.90
N ARG A 127 8.95 10.96 1.64
CA ARG A 127 7.64 10.59 2.19
C ARG A 127 7.71 9.84 3.51
N PHE A 128 8.67 8.91 3.61
CA PHE A 128 8.80 7.98 4.72
C PHE A 128 10.05 8.21 5.57
N GLY A 129 10.99 9.06 5.14
CA GLY A 129 12.24 9.29 5.89
C GLY A 129 12.05 9.84 7.30
N GLY A 130 10.93 10.51 7.58
CA GLY A 130 10.58 10.96 8.94
C GLY A 130 9.86 9.92 9.81
N ALA A 131 9.17 8.96 9.20
CA ALA A 131 8.37 7.95 9.90
C ALA A 131 9.13 6.61 10.06
N GLU A 132 9.86 6.22 9.01
CA GLU A 132 10.45 4.89 8.84
C GLU A 132 11.89 4.98 8.31
N GLU A 133 12.71 5.89 8.87
CA GLU A 133 14.10 6.09 8.45
C GLU A 133 14.93 4.79 8.34
N PRO A 134 14.89 3.86 9.32
CA PRO A 134 15.66 2.62 9.24
C PRO A 134 15.19 1.73 8.08
N ALA A 135 13.88 1.70 7.81
CA ALA A 135 13.31 0.92 6.72
C ALA A 135 13.74 1.47 5.36
N VAL A 136 13.63 2.80 5.16
CA VAL A 136 14.07 3.46 3.93
C VAL A 136 15.54 3.18 3.66
N LYS A 137 16.41 3.28 4.68
CA LYS A 137 17.84 2.97 4.55
C LYS A 137 18.09 1.52 4.11
N ALA A 138 17.34 0.55 4.65
CA ALA A 138 17.48 -0.85 4.26
C ALA A 138 17.13 -1.08 2.78
N VAL A 139 16.00 -0.52 2.33
CA VAL A 139 15.53 -0.63 0.94
C VAL A 139 16.52 0.05 -0.03
N VAL A 140 17.01 1.24 0.32
CA VAL A 140 18.03 1.96 -0.46
C VAL A 140 19.33 1.16 -0.54
N ALA A 141 19.82 0.64 0.58
CA ALA A 141 21.05 -0.15 0.63
C ALA A 141 20.97 -1.40 -0.25
N ALA A 142 19.83 -2.11 -0.24
CA ALA A 142 19.61 -3.25 -1.13
C ALA A 142 19.55 -2.84 -2.60
N SER A 143 18.92 -1.71 -2.93
CA SER A 143 18.82 -1.24 -4.32
C SER A 143 20.16 -0.87 -4.97
N ARG A 144 21.14 -0.47 -4.15
CA ARG A 144 22.51 -0.14 -4.62
C ARG A 144 23.33 -1.39 -4.96
N LYS A 145 22.95 -2.54 -4.42
CA LYS A 145 23.56 -3.85 -4.71
C LYS A 145 22.46 -4.88 -4.92
N PRO A 146 21.71 -4.77 -6.03
CA PRO A 146 20.50 -5.55 -6.22
C PRO A 146 20.81 -7.05 -6.31
N VAL A 147 19.98 -7.84 -5.64
CA VAL A 147 20.01 -9.30 -5.68
C VAL A 147 18.56 -9.80 -5.66
N THR A 148 18.26 -10.85 -6.42
CA THR A 148 16.93 -11.48 -6.42
C THR A 148 16.96 -12.82 -5.69
N VAL A 149 15.79 -13.34 -5.32
CA VAL A 149 15.68 -14.67 -4.69
C VAL A 149 16.24 -15.76 -5.60
N GLU A 150 15.99 -15.68 -6.91
CA GLU A 150 16.51 -16.64 -7.90
C GLU A 150 18.04 -16.57 -7.99
N GLN A 151 18.62 -15.38 -7.89
CA GLN A 151 20.07 -15.21 -7.84
C GLN A 151 20.65 -15.76 -6.54
N LEU A 152 19.97 -15.55 -5.39
CA LEU A 152 20.39 -16.15 -4.12
C LEU A 152 20.34 -17.68 -4.17
N LEU A 153 19.29 -18.25 -4.76
CA LEU A 153 19.14 -19.69 -4.97
C LEU A 153 20.24 -20.24 -5.88
N GLY A 154 20.43 -19.65 -7.06
CA GLY A 154 21.47 -20.11 -8.00
C GLY A 154 22.88 -19.99 -7.44
N ARG A 155 23.17 -18.94 -6.65
CA ARG A 155 24.45 -18.80 -5.95
C ARG A 155 24.58 -19.83 -4.83
N LEU A 156 23.52 -20.11 -4.07
CA LEU A 156 23.53 -21.15 -3.04
C LEU A 156 23.82 -22.53 -3.65
N ASP A 157 23.24 -22.83 -4.82
CA ASP A 157 23.50 -24.06 -5.55
C ASP A 157 24.97 -24.18 -5.98
N GLY A 158 25.54 -23.12 -6.52
CA GLY A 158 26.97 -23.07 -6.86
C GLY A 158 27.90 -23.21 -5.64
N LEU A 159 27.44 -22.79 -4.46
CA LEU A 159 28.19 -22.91 -3.20
C LEU A 159 28.06 -24.29 -2.53
N SER A 160 27.14 -25.14 -2.97
CA SER A 160 26.86 -26.45 -2.35
C SER A 160 28.11 -27.27 -2.02
N PRO A 161 29.09 -27.45 -2.95
CA PRO A 161 30.28 -28.26 -2.68
C PRO A 161 31.19 -27.65 -1.62
N ALA A 162 31.32 -26.33 -1.60
CA ALA A 162 32.13 -25.61 -0.61
C ALA A 162 31.47 -25.63 0.78
N LEU A 163 30.13 -25.51 0.83
CA LEU A 163 29.34 -25.54 2.05
C LEU A 163 29.30 -26.93 2.71
N ALA A 164 29.46 -28.00 1.93
CA ALA A 164 29.52 -29.37 2.44
C ALA A 164 30.81 -29.64 3.26
N GLY A 165 31.83 -28.78 3.17
CA GLY A 165 33.13 -28.94 3.82
C GLY A 165 34.15 -29.56 2.87
N ALA A 166 35.20 -28.81 2.53
CA ALA A 166 36.30 -29.28 1.72
C ALA A 166 37.51 -29.56 2.62
N ASP A 167 37.63 -30.81 3.08
CA ASP A 167 38.91 -31.50 3.25
C ASP A 167 38.68 -33.00 2.98
N GLY A 168 38.95 -33.43 1.73
CA GLY A 168 39.15 -34.84 1.35
C GLY A 168 37.93 -35.67 0.92
N MET A 169 36.70 -35.25 1.17
CA MET A 169 35.50 -36.04 0.87
C MET A 169 34.76 -35.52 -0.37
N SER A 170 34.97 -36.15 -1.52
CA SER A 170 34.19 -35.83 -2.73
C SER A 170 32.72 -36.21 -2.52
N TRP A 171 31.79 -35.43 -3.09
CA TRP A 171 30.34 -35.67 -3.02
C TRP A 171 29.96 -37.12 -3.39
N ALA A 172 30.61 -37.68 -4.41
CA ALA A 172 30.43 -39.07 -4.82
C ALA A 172 30.99 -40.09 -3.81
N ARG A 173 32.02 -39.74 -3.01
CA ARG A 173 32.55 -40.59 -1.93
C ARG A 173 31.65 -40.53 -0.70
N PHE A 174 31.04 -39.38 -0.41
CA PHE A 174 30.02 -39.21 0.63
C PHE A 174 28.76 -40.03 0.36
N GLU A 175 28.24 -39.98 -0.86
CA GLU A 175 27.07 -40.78 -1.27
C GLU A 175 27.34 -42.29 -1.17
N ARG A 176 28.56 -42.74 -1.49
CA ARG A 176 28.99 -44.13 -1.32
C ARG A 176 29.13 -44.54 0.14
N GLU A 177 29.77 -43.75 0.99
CA GLU A 177 29.89 -44.08 2.42
C GLU A 177 28.53 -44.06 3.14
N LEU A 178 27.58 -43.23 2.71
CA LEU A 178 26.20 -43.25 3.22
C LEU A 178 25.44 -44.53 2.84
N SER A 179 25.72 -45.11 1.66
CA SER A 179 25.13 -46.39 1.27
C SER A 179 25.70 -47.58 2.07
N GLU A 180 26.92 -47.45 2.60
CA GLU A 180 27.57 -48.47 3.42
C GLU A 180 27.30 -48.31 4.93
N LEU A 181 26.96 -47.10 5.38
CA LEU A 181 26.63 -46.80 6.78
C LEU A 181 25.12 -46.87 7.07
N PHE A 182 24.43 -47.90 6.57
CA PHE A 182 23.08 -48.24 7.04
C PHE A 182 23.15 -48.93 8.41
N ILE A 183 23.55 -48.18 9.45
CA ILE A 183 23.30 -48.58 10.83
C ILE A 183 21.83 -48.29 11.13
N VAL A 184 21.05 -49.37 11.25
CA VAL A 184 19.67 -49.36 11.76
C VAL A 184 19.65 -48.66 13.13
N ARG A 185 19.22 -47.38 13.15
CA ARG A 185 18.91 -46.64 14.38
C ARG A 185 17.44 -46.25 14.37
N LYS A 186 16.72 -46.61 15.44
CA LYS A 186 15.30 -46.29 15.66
C LYS A 186 15.03 -44.77 15.62
N GLN A 187 14.35 -44.33 14.57
CA GLN A 187 13.20 -43.41 14.49
C GLN A 187 13.04 -42.12 15.34
N SER A 188 14.00 -41.60 16.11
CA SER A 188 13.72 -40.35 16.87
C SER A 188 14.87 -39.36 17.11
N SER A 189 15.85 -39.25 16.21
CA SER A 189 16.77 -38.11 16.23
C SER A 189 17.14 -37.67 14.81
N PRO A 190 16.80 -36.45 14.37
CA PRO A 190 17.18 -35.98 13.04
C PRO A 190 18.70 -35.85 12.97
N SER A 191 19.35 -36.73 12.22
CA SER A 191 20.73 -36.56 11.80
C SER A 191 20.75 -35.43 10.77
N PRO A 192 21.38 -34.27 11.02
CA PRO A 192 21.34 -33.18 10.08
C PRO A 192 22.48 -33.36 9.08
N LEU A 193 22.28 -34.20 8.06
CA LEU A 193 23.22 -34.29 6.96
C LEU A 193 23.37 -32.88 6.35
N PRO A 194 24.59 -32.42 5.99
CA PRO A 194 24.79 -31.12 5.34
C PRO A 194 23.91 -30.92 4.10
N ALA A 195 23.65 -32.00 3.36
CA ALA A 195 22.72 -32.04 2.24
C ALA A 195 21.29 -31.63 2.63
N ASP A 196 20.79 -32.14 3.77
CA ASP A 196 19.44 -31.85 4.27
C ASP A 196 19.33 -30.41 4.76
N ARG A 197 20.38 -29.88 5.42
CA ARG A 197 20.45 -28.45 5.81
C ARG A 197 20.36 -27.55 4.60
N LEU A 198 21.10 -27.87 3.54
CA LEU A 198 21.10 -27.11 2.31
C LEU A 198 19.74 -27.17 1.59
N MET A 199 19.10 -28.35 1.58
CA MET A 199 17.74 -28.48 1.04
C MET A 199 16.74 -27.63 1.82
N ARG A 200 16.80 -27.62 3.16
CA ARG A 200 15.96 -26.74 3.99
C ARG A 200 16.24 -25.26 3.73
N ALA A 201 17.51 -24.87 3.57
CA ALA A 201 17.86 -23.50 3.20
C ALA A 201 17.18 -23.07 1.89
N ARG A 202 17.20 -23.91 0.85
CA ARG A 202 16.51 -23.64 -0.42
C ARG A 202 15.01 -23.47 -0.25
N LEU A 203 14.37 -24.41 0.45
CA LEU A 203 12.93 -24.38 0.66
C LEU A 203 12.49 -23.12 1.43
N ARG A 204 13.31 -22.70 2.40
CA ARG A 204 13.06 -21.48 3.17
C ARG A 204 13.22 -20.22 2.33
N LEU A 205 14.25 -20.12 1.48
CA LEU A 205 14.38 -19.01 0.52
C LEU A 205 13.17 -18.91 -0.41
N GLN A 206 12.73 -20.05 -0.96
CA GLN A 206 11.57 -20.11 -1.85
C GLN A 206 10.27 -19.71 -1.13
N SER A 207 10.17 -20.01 0.15
CA SER A 207 9.02 -19.65 1.00
C SER A 207 9.08 -18.23 1.57
N GLY A 208 10.13 -17.45 1.27
CA GLY A 208 10.32 -16.10 1.82
C GLY A 208 10.86 -16.06 3.26
N MET A 209 11.28 -17.20 3.80
CA MET A 209 11.87 -17.33 5.14
C MET A 209 13.39 -17.10 5.08
N TYR A 210 13.78 -15.86 4.75
CA TYR A 210 15.16 -15.53 4.41
C TYR A 210 16.13 -15.66 5.59
N ASP A 211 15.72 -15.26 6.80
CA ASP A 211 16.58 -15.31 7.98
C ASP A 211 16.87 -16.74 8.41
N GLU A 212 15.86 -17.60 8.34
CA GLU A 212 16.00 -19.00 8.68
C GLU A 212 16.81 -19.76 7.62
N ALA A 213 16.73 -19.35 6.35
CA ALA A 213 17.62 -19.86 5.32
C ALA A 213 19.08 -19.48 5.57
N ILE A 214 19.33 -18.23 5.97
CA ILE A 214 20.65 -17.75 6.39
C ILE A 214 21.17 -18.60 7.55
N GLY A 215 20.34 -18.84 8.57
CA GLY A 215 20.70 -19.66 9.71
C GLY A 215 21.09 -21.10 9.35
N GLU A 216 20.45 -21.74 8.36
CA GLU A 216 20.90 -23.07 7.91
C GLU A 216 22.27 -23.03 7.25
N VAL A 217 22.56 -22.00 6.46
CA VAL A 217 23.85 -21.86 5.76
C VAL A 217 24.97 -21.53 6.74
N GLU A 218 24.71 -20.68 7.73
CA GLU A 218 25.65 -20.40 8.84
C GLU A 218 26.00 -21.68 9.63
N ASN A 219 25.07 -22.63 9.73
CA ASN A 219 25.26 -23.90 10.45
C ASN A 219 25.81 -25.04 9.57
N LEU A 220 26.20 -24.78 8.32
CA LEU A 220 26.87 -25.76 7.47
C LEU A 220 28.38 -25.82 7.78
N PRO A 221 29.06 -26.96 7.53
CA PRO A 221 30.51 -27.06 7.76
C PRO A 221 31.34 -26.00 7.04
N GLY A 222 30.96 -25.61 5.82
CA GLY A 222 31.59 -24.52 5.07
C GLY A 222 30.95 -23.14 5.28
N GLY A 223 30.10 -22.98 6.29
CA GLY A 223 29.36 -21.74 6.58
C GLY A 223 30.26 -20.54 6.90
N ASP A 224 31.44 -20.80 7.48
CA ASP A 224 32.44 -19.77 7.79
C ASP A 224 33.34 -19.41 6.60
N SER A 225 33.14 -20.04 5.44
CA SER A 225 33.93 -19.73 4.25
C SER A 225 33.66 -18.31 3.75
N ALA A 226 34.67 -17.67 3.15
CA ALA A 226 34.52 -16.32 2.58
C ALA A 226 33.42 -16.23 1.51
N ALA A 227 33.17 -17.34 0.78
CA ALA A 227 32.13 -17.42 -0.22
C ALA A 227 30.72 -17.49 0.42
N ALA A 228 30.57 -18.26 1.50
CA ALA A 228 29.35 -18.31 2.30
C ALA A 228 29.06 -16.96 2.96
N ALA A 229 30.07 -16.30 3.55
CA ALA A 229 29.92 -14.98 4.16
C ALA A 229 29.40 -13.92 3.18
N ARG A 230 29.87 -13.93 1.93
CA ARG A 230 29.35 -13.03 0.87
C ARG A 230 27.88 -13.32 0.55
N TRP A 231 27.52 -14.59 0.41
CA TRP A 231 26.14 -14.99 0.17
C TRP A 231 25.21 -14.61 1.33
N ILE A 232 25.64 -14.84 2.58
CA ILE A 232 24.92 -14.46 3.79
C ILE A 232 24.69 -12.96 3.83
N ALA A 233 25.72 -12.16 3.54
CA ALA A 233 25.61 -10.70 3.51
C ALA A 233 24.62 -10.21 2.44
N ASP A 234 24.56 -10.87 1.29
CA ASP A 234 23.60 -10.54 0.23
C ASP A 234 22.16 -10.92 0.63
N ALA A 235 21.98 -12.12 1.18
CA ALA A 235 20.69 -12.60 1.66
C ALA A 235 20.15 -11.73 2.81
N ARG A 236 21.02 -11.29 3.73
CA ARG A 236 20.63 -10.44 4.86
C ARG A 236 20.18 -9.06 4.39
N ARG A 237 20.91 -8.43 3.47
CA ARG A 237 20.48 -7.16 2.85
C ARG A 237 19.13 -7.29 2.15
N TYR A 238 18.90 -8.41 1.45
CA TYR A 238 17.61 -8.67 0.82
C TYR A 238 16.50 -8.83 1.86
N SER A 239 16.70 -9.65 2.90
CA SER A 239 15.77 -9.84 4.02
C SER A 239 15.40 -8.50 4.68
N ASP A 240 16.41 -7.68 5.01
CA ASP A 240 16.21 -6.38 5.64
C ASP A 240 15.42 -5.42 4.75
N ALA A 241 15.63 -5.47 3.42
CA ALA A 241 14.85 -4.68 2.49
C ALA A 241 13.38 -5.13 2.40
N ILE A 242 13.10 -6.43 2.40
CA ILE A 242 11.72 -6.94 2.41
C ILE A 242 11.00 -6.51 3.69
N LYS A 243 11.62 -6.68 4.87
CA LYS A 243 11.07 -6.20 6.15
C LYS A 243 10.88 -4.68 6.16
N GLY A 244 11.83 -3.94 5.56
CA GLY A 244 11.73 -2.50 5.41
C GLY A 244 10.53 -2.09 4.55
N LEU A 245 10.31 -2.77 3.42
CA LEU A 245 9.15 -2.55 2.56
C LEU A 245 7.84 -2.84 3.29
N ASP A 246 7.78 -3.91 4.09
CA ASP A 246 6.59 -4.23 4.88
C ASP A 246 6.27 -3.13 5.91
N ARG A 247 7.28 -2.55 6.56
CA ARG A 247 7.11 -1.41 7.47
C ARG A 247 6.66 -0.15 6.75
N ILE A 248 7.24 0.15 5.59
CA ILE A 248 6.86 1.30 4.75
C ILE A 248 5.40 1.16 4.31
N GLU A 249 4.98 -0.04 3.89
CA GLU A 249 3.59 -0.34 3.53
C GLU A 249 2.65 -0.21 4.74
N GLN A 250 3.05 -0.71 5.90
CA GLN A 250 2.30 -0.55 7.14
C GLN A 250 2.15 0.94 7.53
N ALA A 251 3.22 1.73 7.46
CA ALA A 251 3.19 3.16 7.71
C ALA A 251 2.27 3.89 6.73
N ALA A 252 2.30 3.51 5.45
CA ALA A 252 1.38 4.02 4.45
C ALA A 252 -0.09 3.70 4.77
N LEU A 253 -0.40 2.57 5.43
CA LEU A 253 -1.77 2.20 5.80
C LEU A 253 -2.25 2.85 7.11
N LEU A 254 -1.39 2.89 8.14
CA LEU A 254 -1.79 3.09 9.53
C LEU A 254 -1.43 4.46 10.13
N ASP A 255 -0.44 5.19 9.59
CA ASP A 255 0.08 6.41 10.23
C ASP A 255 0.11 7.60 9.24
N PRO A 256 -1.04 8.17 8.83
CA PRO A 256 -1.06 9.30 7.90
C PRO A 256 -0.39 10.56 8.46
N HIS A 257 -0.42 10.73 9.78
CA HIS A 257 0.06 11.96 10.44
C HIS A 257 1.57 12.13 10.34
N ASN A 258 2.35 11.04 10.26
CA ASN A 258 3.80 11.12 10.07
C ASN A 258 4.24 11.04 8.60
N LEU A 259 3.31 10.82 7.67
CA LEU A 259 3.61 10.85 6.25
C LEU A 259 3.75 12.28 5.72
N ARG A 260 4.57 12.40 4.69
CA ARG A 260 4.68 13.64 3.91
C ARG A 260 4.04 13.46 2.53
N ASP A 261 3.45 14.53 2.03
CA ASP A 261 2.88 14.59 0.69
C ASP A 261 3.97 14.64 -0.40
N SER A 262 3.54 14.74 -1.67
CA SER A 262 4.43 14.80 -2.84
C SER A 262 5.40 15.99 -2.87
N ILE A 263 5.14 17.02 -2.07
CA ILE A 263 5.98 18.23 -1.96
C ILE A 263 6.70 18.31 -0.60
N GLY A 264 6.62 17.26 0.22
CA GLY A 264 7.34 17.14 1.49
C GLY A 264 6.65 17.81 2.69
N LYS A 265 5.41 18.28 2.56
CA LYS A 265 4.65 18.80 3.70
C LYS A 265 4.07 17.65 4.52
N LYS A 266 4.06 17.82 5.85
CA LYS A 266 3.41 16.87 6.76
C LYS A 266 1.91 16.83 6.47
N VAL A 267 1.34 15.63 6.39
CA VAL A 267 -0.09 15.45 6.17
C VAL A 267 -0.82 15.66 7.50
N GLU A 268 -1.54 16.77 7.63
CA GLU A 268 -2.46 17.00 8.74
C GLU A 268 -3.81 16.36 8.40
N GLN A 269 -4.15 15.27 9.08
CA GLN A 269 -5.52 14.78 9.11
C GLN A 269 -6.20 15.27 10.39
N PRO A 270 -7.37 15.93 10.30
CA PRO A 270 -8.20 16.13 11.48
C PRO A 270 -8.61 14.75 11.97
N GLY A 271 -8.06 14.34 13.11
CA GLY A 271 -8.19 12.97 13.60
C GLY A 271 -9.64 12.56 13.84
N LEU A 272 -9.93 11.27 13.69
CA LEU A 272 -11.13 10.60 14.22
C LEU A 272 -11.18 10.57 15.77
N ALA A 273 -10.42 11.43 16.44
CA ALA A 273 -10.22 11.44 17.88
C ALA A 273 -10.92 12.65 18.51
N ASN A 274 -12.26 12.61 18.54
CA ASN A 274 -13.07 13.30 19.55
C ASN A 274 -14.49 12.72 19.50
N GLY A 275 -14.70 11.60 20.20
CA GLY A 275 -16.03 11.01 20.23
C GLY A 275 -16.15 9.65 20.90
N ILE A 276 -15.36 9.33 21.93
CA ILE A 276 -15.80 8.51 23.07
C ILE A 276 -14.96 8.97 24.27
N ALA A 277 -15.59 9.67 25.20
CA ALA A 277 -15.19 9.70 26.60
C ALA A 277 -16.34 9.04 27.41
N PRO A 278 -16.05 8.35 28.53
CA PRO A 278 -17.01 7.53 29.27
C PRO A 278 -18.15 8.34 29.90
#